data_AF-A0A3R9WIK2-F1
#
_entry.id   AF-A0A3R9WIK2-F1
#
_cell.length_a   1.000
_cell.length_b   1.000
_cell.length_c   1.000
_cell.angle_alpha   90.00
_cell.angle_beta   90.00
_cell.angle_gamma   90.00
#
_symmetry.space_group_name_H-M   'P 1'
#
loop_
_entity.id
_entity.type
_entity.pdbx_description
1 polymer ?
#
loop_
_entity_poly.entity_id
_entity_poly.type
_entity_poly.pdbx_seq_one_letter_code
_entity_poly.pdbx_strand_id
1 'polypeptide(L)'
;MKKPLLACLAAVVTVTVAAGGYLSFRDVTAPPPRPVRAVTAPYGPMEARAAAGDADDVFHGTVVRGSGRRTIAEIPSRLYAVRVGRVFKGRLGGTVTLTQPAAEPALEPGGTYVFTTTSWHNADDEHGLLPGTRPFPAPDLSAPVGGAGVPAGLTVAAYWRDAVAGRSTAARAPGS
;
A
#
# COMPACT_ATOMS: atom_id res chain seq x y z
N MET A 1 -59.59 -29.03 14.92
CA MET A 1 -60.89 -28.37 14.74
C MET A 1 -60.81 -26.94 15.26
N LYS A 2 -61.51 -26.01 14.58
CA LYS A 2 -61.77 -24.58 14.90
C LYS A 2 -60.68 -23.56 14.52
N LYS A 3 -60.82 -23.05 13.29
CA LYS A 3 -60.59 -21.63 12.96
C LYS A 3 -61.78 -20.81 13.51
N PRO A 4 -61.57 -19.55 13.88
CA PRO A 4 -62.56 -18.52 13.59
C PRO A 4 -61.98 -17.39 12.73
N LEU A 5 -62.85 -16.93 11.84
CA LEU A 5 -62.70 -15.93 10.78
C LEU A 5 -62.92 -14.50 11.30
N LEU A 6 -62.25 -13.58 10.62
CA LEU A 6 -62.61 -12.18 10.26
C LEU A 6 -63.24 -11.23 11.28
N ALA A 7 -62.64 -10.04 11.37
CA ALA A 7 -63.38 -8.79 11.22
C ALA A 7 -62.49 -7.72 10.56
N CYS A 8 -62.90 -7.27 9.38
CA CYS A 8 -62.43 -6.05 8.73
C CYS A 8 -63.00 -4.82 9.45
N LEU A 9 -62.18 -3.78 9.66
CA LEU A 9 -62.69 -2.41 9.66
C LEU A 9 -61.74 -1.53 8.86
N ALA A 10 -62.32 -0.75 7.96
CA ALA A 10 -61.66 0.01 6.92
C ALA A 10 -61.27 1.42 7.38
N ALA A 11 -60.30 1.97 6.62
CA ALA A 11 -60.06 3.38 6.32
C ALA A 11 -59.59 4.30 7.47
N VAL A 12 -58.41 4.91 7.29
CA VAL A 12 -58.29 6.27 6.72
C VAL A 12 -56.92 6.39 6.04
N VAL A 13 -56.94 6.77 4.75
CA VAL A 13 -55.77 7.25 4.03
C VAL A 13 -55.63 8.73 4.34
N THR A 14 -54.50 9.14 4.92
CA THR A 14 -54.05 10.53 4.91
C THR A 14 -52.65 10.58 4.33
N VAL A 15 -52.54 11.13 3.12
CA VAL A 15 -51.29 11.36 2.39
C VAL A 15 -50.88 12.82 2.58
N THR A 16 -49.56 13.02 2.82
CA THR A 16 -48.76 14.28 2.76
C THR A 16 -49.07 15.35 3.81
N VAL A 17 -48.11 16.04 4.45
CA VAL A 17 -46.87 16.73 4.01
C VAL A 17 -45.94 16.74 5.26
N ALA A 18 -44.63 16.48 5.24
CA ALA A 18 -43.60 17.38 4.76
C ALA A 18 -42.22 16.67 4.77
N ALA A 19 -41.48 16.85 3.69
CA ALA A 19 -40.08 16.51 3.58
C ALA A 19 -39.23 17.34 4.57
N GLY A 20 -38.40 16.68 5.38
CA GLY A 20 -37.43 17.36 6.22
C GLY A 20 -36.98 16.51 7.39
N GLY A 21 -35.94 15.70 7.21
CA GLY A 21 -35.32 15.00 8.35
C GLY A 21 -34.50 13.75 8.06
N TYR A 22 -34.22 13.41 6.79
CA TYR A 22 -33.49 12.17 6.46
C TYR A 22 -31.98 12.36 6.24
N LEU A 23 -31.33 13.27 6.96
CA LEU A 23 -29.87 13.47 6.85
C LEU A 23 -29.09 13.39 8.17
N SER A 24 -29.73 13.19 9.33
CA SER A 24 -29.01 13.32 10.62
C SER A 24 -28.69 12.00 11.33
N PHE A 25 -28.99 10.84 10.75
CA PHE A 25 -28.80 9.54 11.43
C PHE A 25 -27.73 8.62 10.81
N ARG A 26 -26.92 9.10 9.85
CA ARG A 26 -25.84 8.30 9.26
C ARG A 26 -24.47 8.46 9.93
N ASP A 27 -24.28 9.48 10.77
CA ASP A 27 -22.97 9.77 11.37
C ASP A 27 -22.67 9.01 12.67
N VAL A 28 -23.64 8.32 13.27
CA VAL A 28 -23.44 7.65 14.59
C VAL A 28 -22.94 6.21 14.46
N THR A 29 -22.88 5.66 13.24
CA THR A 29 -22.40 4.28 12.97
C THR A 29 -21.08 4.21 12.20
N ALA A 30 -20.49 5.34 11.84
CA ALA A 30 -19.14 5.32 11.29
C ALA A 30 -18.16 4.98 12.44
N PRO A 31 -17.37 3.90 12.34
CA PRO A 31 -16.24 3.71 13.23
C PRO A 31 -15.40 4.99 13.19
N PRO A 32 -14.87 5.48 14.34
CA PRO A 32 -14.02 6.65 14.33
C PRO A 32 -12.91 6.44 13.28
N PRO A 33 -12.58 7.46 12.48
CA PRO A 33 -11.51 7.33 11.49
C PRO A 33 -10.28 6.81 12.22
N ARG A 34 -9.79 5.63 11.80
CA ARG A 34 -8.58 5.05 12.39
C ARG A 34 -7.50 6.14 12.33
N PRO A 35 -6.74 6.35 13.41
CA PRO A 35 -5.67 7.33 13.38
C PRO A 35 -4.76 6.99 12.20
N VAL A 36 -4.59 7.96 11.30
CA VAL A 36 -3.69 7.82 10.16
C VAL A 36 -2.28 7.69 10.72
N ARG A 37 -1.73 6.48 10.71
CA ARG A 37 -0.44 6.20 11.32
C ARG A 37 0.66 6.65 10.37
N ALA A 38 1.46 7.62 10.80
CA ALA A 38 2.66 7.99 10.08
C ALA A 38 3.60 6.78 9.95
N VAL A 39 4.16 6.61 8.76
CA VAL A 39 5.13 5.56 8.47
C VAL A 39 6.52 6.19 8.53
N THR A 40 7.34 5.74 9.49
CA THR A 40 8.74 6.18 9.57
C THR A 40 9.50 5.69 8.35
N ALA A 41 10.19 6.59 7.67
CA ALA A 41 11.00 6.27 6.52
C ALA A 41 12.29 5.55 6.97
N PRO A 42 12.51 4.27 6.58
CA PRO A 42 13.82 3.65 6.69
C PRO A 42 14.86 4.27 5.76
N TYR A 43 14.42 5.03 4.74
CA TYR A 43 15.28 5.74 3.80
C TYR A 43 15.28 7.24 4.07
N GLY A 44 16.46 7.86 3.95
CA GLY A 44 16.54 9.28 3.67
C GLY A 44 16.00 9.60 2.26
N PRO A 45 15.54 10.84 1.98
CA PRO A 45 15.07 11.24 0.64
C PRO A 45 16.08 10.95 -0.48
N MET A 46 17.37 11.13 -0.21
CA MET A 46 18.44 10.85 -1.18
C MET A 46 18.62 9.35 -1.44
N GLU A 47 18.45 8.52 -0.42
CA GLU A 47 18.59 7.06 -0.53
C GLU A 47 17.42 6.45 -1.29
N ALA A 48 16.18 6.88 -1.03
CA ALA A 48 15.02 6.42 -1.79
C ALA A 48 15.12 6.79 -3.28
N ARG A 49 15.66 7.99 -3.57
CA ARG A 49 15.94 8.42 -4.94
C ARG A 49 17.03 7.58 -5.60
N ALA A 50 18.15 7.32 -4.90
CA ALA A 50 19.21 6.47 -5.42
C ALA A 50 18.68 5.07 -5.74
N ALA A 51 18.00 4.44 -4.78
CA ALA A 51 17.39 3.13 -4.95
C ALA A 51 16.35 3.10 -6.09
N ALA A 52 15.51 4.13 -6.22
CA ALA A 52 14.55 4.24 -7.32
C ALA A 52 15.22 4.52 -8.68
N GLY A 53 16.36 5.20 -8.69
CA GLY A 53 17.18 5.43 -9.87
C GLY A 53 17.73 4.12 -10.43
N ASP A 54 18.33 3.31 -9.55
CA ASP A 54 19.02 2.06 -9.89
C ASP A 54 18.07 0.87 -10.11
N ALA A 55 16.85 0.91 -9.58
CA ALA A 55 15.87 -0.17 -9.74
C ALA A 55 15.26 -0.21 -11.15
N ASP A 56 15.06 -1.41 -11.71
CA ASP A 56 14.28 -1.59 -12.95
C ASP A 56 12.79 -1.34 -12.69
N ASP A 57 12.28 -1.85 -11.57
CA ASP A 57 10.90 -1.69 -11.15
C ASP A 57 10.82 -1.14 -9.71
N VAL A 58 9.83 -0.27 -9.48
CA VAL A 58 9.48 0.25 -8.15
C VAL A 58 7.98 0.09 -7.99
N PHE A 59 7.55 -0.71 -7.02
CA PHE A 59 6.13 -1.01 -6.83
C PHE A 59 5.75 -1.25 -5.38
N HIS A 60 4.54 -0.87 -5.03
CA HIS A 60 3.84 -1.31 -3.83
C HIS A 60 3.26 -2.70 -4.04
N GLY A 61 3.52 -3.62 -3.12
CA GLY A 61 3.02 -4.98 -3.18
C GLY A 61 2.72 -5.57 -1.82
N THR A 62 1.90 -6.62 -1.82
CA THR A 62 1.60 -7.45 -0.64
C THR A 62 2.31 -8.79 -0.76
N VAL A 63 3.07 -9.18 0.25
CA VAL A 63 3.66 -10.52 0.33
C VAL A 63 2.53 -11.51 0.56
N VAL A 64 2.31 -12.42 -0.39
CA VAL A 64 1.27 -13.45 -0.27
C VAL A 64 1.76 -14.58 0.62
N ARG A 65 2.98 -15.06 0.36
CA ARG A 65 3.63 -16.15 1.09
C ARG A 65 5.13 -16.23 0.75
N GLY A 66 5.90 -16.92 1.60
CA GLY A 66 7.17 -17.50 1.17
C GLY A 66 6.90 -18.63 0.16
N SER A 67 7.58 -18.60 -0.98
CA SER A 67 7.44 -19.59 -2.06
C SER A 67 8.61 -20.59 -2.11
N GLY A 68 9.70 -20.36 -1.38
CA GLY A 68 10.80 -21.31 -1.29
C GLY A 68 12.15 -20.67 -0.95
N ARG A 69 13.22 -21.39 -1.28
CA ARG A 69 14.61 -20.94 -1.17
C ARG A 69 15.40 -21.38 -2.40
N ARG A 70 16.43 -20.63 -2.76
CA ARG A 70 17.40 -20.97 -3.81
C ARG A 70 18.76 -20.34 -3.50
N THR A 71 19.78 -20.72 -4.27
CA THR A 71 21.10 -20.10 -4.21
C THR A 71 21.38 -19.44 -5.56
N ILE A 72 21.74 -18.16 -5.56
CA ILE A 72 22.14 -17.41 -6.76
C ILE A 72 23.55 -16.89 -6.54
N ALA A 73 24.48 -17.19 -7.44
CA ALA A 73 25.88 -16.79 -7.30
C ALA A 73 26.43 -17.06 -5.87
N GLU A 74 26.18 -18.28 -5.37
CA GLU A 74 26.58 -18.74 -4.03
C GLU A 74 25.87 -18.04 -2.84
N ILE A 75 24.92 -17.13 -3.10
CA ILE A 75 24.16 -16.43 -2.07
C ILE A 75 22.84 -17.16 -1.79
N PRO A 76 22.65 -17.75 -0.59
CA PRO A 76 21.37 -18.32 -0.19
C PRO A 76 20.30 -17.24 -0.16
N SER A 77 19.15 -17.51 -0.75
CA SER A 77 18.08 -16.55 -0.96
C SER A 77 16.72 -17.17 -0.67
N ARG A 78 15.79 -16.34 -0.17
CA ARG A 78 14.38 -16.65 0.03
C ARG A 78 13.57 -16.16 -1.17
N LEU A 79 12.56 -16.93 -1.52
CA LEU A 79 11.59 -16.59 -2.55
C LEU A 79 10.26 -16.21 -1.91
N TYR A 80 9.63 -15.17 -2.44
CA TYR A 80 8.34 -14.68 -1.99
C TYR A 80 7.42 -14.51 -3.20
N ALA A 81 6.18 -14.96 -3.08
CA ALA A 81 5.13 -14.57 -4.00
C ALA A 81 4.58 -13.22 -3.54
N VAL A 82 4.67 -12.19 -4.38
CA VAL A 82 4.25 -10.82 -4.06
C VAL A 82 3.18 -10.38 -5.04
N ARG A 83 2.00 -10.05 -4.52
CA ARG A 83 0.92 -9.46 -5.32
C ARG A 83 1.20 -7.98 -5.51
N VAL A 84 1.37 -7.57 -6.76
CA VAL A 84 1.59 -6.17 -7.14
C VAL A 84 0.29 -5.40 -6.95
N GLY A 85 0.36 -4.26 -6.25
CA GLY A 85 -0.76 -3.37 -6.03
C GLY A 85 -0.66 -2.11 -6.88
N ARG A 86 0.38 -1.30 -6.65
CA ARG A 86 0.62 -0.05 -7.38
C ARG A 86 2.04 -0.01 -7.91
N VAL A 87 2.20 0.35 -9.18
CA VAL A 87 3.51 0.56 -9.78
C VAL A 87 3.87 2.05 -9.77
N PHE A 88 5.11 2.36 -9.41
CA PHE A 88 5.71 3.70 -9.49
C PHE A 88 6.72 3.80 -10.63
N LYS A 89 7.47 2.73 -10.91
CA LYS A 89 8.41 2.57 -12.02
C LYS A 89 8.30 1.15 -12.59
N GLY A 90 8.42 1.01 -13.90
CA GLY A 90 8.33 -0.28 -14.58
C GLY A 90 6.90 -0.65 -14.97
N ARG A 91 6.63 -1.95 -15.17
CA ARG A 91 5.36 -2.43 -15.75
C ARG A 91 4.79 -3.68 -15.09
N LEU A 92 5.24 -4.02 -13.88
CA LEU A 92 4.81 -5.24 -13.20
C LEU A 92 3.32 -5.26 -12.89
N GLY A 93 2.76 -6.46 -12.89
CA GLY A 93 1.36 -6.71 -12.55
C GLY A 93 1.17 -8.12 -12.03
N GLY A 94 -0.02 -8.40 -11.51
CA GLY A 94 -0.36 -9.74 -11.01
C GLY A 94 0.46 -10.13 -9.77
N THR A 95 0.94 -11.37 -9.75
CA THR A 95 1.80 -11.89 -8.67
C THR A 95 3.17 -12.20 -9.26
N VAL A 96 4.20 -11.62 -8.67
CA VAL A 96 5.59 -11.80 -9.09
C VAL A 96 6.36 -12.62 -8.06
N THR A 97 7.41 -13.31 -8.52
CA THR A 97 8.37 -13.99 -7.64
C THR A 97 9.49 -13.03 -7.29
N LEU A 98 9.54 -12.64 -6.02
CA LEU A 98 10.58 -11.78 -5.46
C LEU A 98 11.65 -12.62 -4.77
N THR A 99 12.91 -12.31 -5.05
CA THR A 99 14.08 -12.92 -4.41
C THR A 99 14.74 -11.95 -3.43
N GLN A 100 15.06 -12.45 -2.24
CA GLN A 100 15.79 -11.71 -1.23
C GLN A 100 16.92 -12.57 -0.63
N PRO A 101 18.14 -12.03 -0.44
CA PRO A 101 19.19 -12.72 0.30
C PRO A 101 18.72 -13.19 1.69
N ALA A 102 19.14 -14.39 2.09
CA ALA A 102 18.74 -14.97 3.37
C ALA A 102 19.30 -14.22 4.59
N ALA A 103 20.35 -13.42 4.40
CA ALA A 103 20.93 -12.57 5.43
C ALA A 103 20.04 -11.36 5.79
N GLU A 104 19.15 -10.93 4.88
CA GLU A 104 18.23 -9.83 5.14
C GLU A 104 17.04 -10.28 6.02
N PRO A 105 16.45 -9.37 6.81
CA PRO A 105 15.25 -9.64 7.59
C PRO A 105 14.13 -10.22 6.74
N ALA A 106 13.51 -11.31 7.19
CA ALA A 106 12.45 -11.97 6.43
C ALA A 106 11.25 -11.03 6.19
N LEU A 107 10.65 -11.14 5.00
CA LEU A 107 9.39 -10.47 4.72
C LEU A 107 8.23 -11.25 5.33
N GLU A 108 7.30 -10.51 5.94
CA GLU A 108 6.15 -11.09 6.61
C GLU A 108 5.02 -11.37 5.61
N PRO A 109 4.44 -12.59 5.58
CA PRO A 109 3.20 -12.84 4.86
C PRO A 109 2.09 -11.88 5.28
N GLY A 110 1.38 -11.30 4.31
CA GLY A 110 0.41 -10.23 4.51
C GLY A 110 1.04 -8.83 4.65
N GLY A 111 2.36 -8.75 4.85
CA GLY A 111 3.09 -7.50 4.88
C GLY A 111 3.02 -6.77 3.54
N THR A 112 2.91 -5.45 3.60
CA THR A 112 2.80 -4.57 2.44
C THR A 112 3.95 -3.58 2.45
N TYR A 113 4.63 -3.49 1.30
CA TYR A 113 5.88 -2.74 1.18
C TYR A 113 5.95 -2.05 -0.17
N VAL A 114 6.78 -1.01 -0.26
CA VAL A 114 7.33 -0.55 -1.54
C VAL A 114 8.65 -1.26 -1.77
N PHE A 115 8.75 -1.94 -2.90
CA PHE A 115 9.89 -2.71 -3.35
C PHE A 115 10.63 -1.95 -4.44
N THR A 116 11.96 -1.97 -4.36
CA THR A 116 12.89 -1.53 -5.41
C THR A 116 13.62 -2.77 -5.91
N THR A 117 13.40 -3.14 -7.17
CA THR A 117 13.86 -4.43 -7.70
C THR A 117 14.63 -4.29 -9.00
N THR A 118 15.54 -5.23 -9.23
CA THR A 118 16.10 -5.50 -10.55
C THR A 118 15.38 -6.70 -11.19
N SER A 119 15.16 -6.63 -12.49
CA SER A 119 14.61 -7.74 -13.27
C SER A 119 15.72 -8.68 -13.70
N TRP A 120 15.48 -9.98 -13.63
CA TRP A 120 16.44 -10.97 -14.15
C TRP A 120 16.16 -11.36 -15.61
N HIS A 121 15.12 -10.77 -16.22
CA HIS A 121 14.74 -10.98 -17.62
C HIS A 121 14.67 -12.48 -18.01
N ASN A 122 14.13 -13.32 -17.13
CA ASN A 122 13.92 -14.74 -17.40
C ASN A 122 12.45 -15.04 -17.73
N ALA A 123 12.17 -16.29 -18.14
CA ALA A 123 10.83 -16.70 -18.58
C ALA A 123 9.75 -16.60 -17.50
N ASP A 124 10.15 -16.56 -16.23
CA ASP A 124 9.28 -16.51 -15.07
C ASP A 124 9.10 -15.08 -14.50
N ASP A 125 9.61 -14.06 -15.21
CA ASP A 125 9.60 -12.65 -14.80
C ASP A 125 10.02 -12.48 -13.33
N GLU A 126 11.15 -13.09 -12.96
CA GLU A 126 11.65 -13.02 -11.59
C GLU A 126 12.33 -11.69 -11.30
N HIS A 127 12.15 -11.24 -10.07
CA HIS A 127 12.72 -9.99 -9.58
C HIS A 127 13.59 -10.23 -8.35
N GLY A 128 14.75 -9.59 -8.32
CA GLY A 128 15.61 -9.52 -7.15
C GLY A 128 15.40 -8.19 -6.43
N LEU A 129 15.37 -8.20 -5.09
CA LEU A 129 15.56 -6.95 -4.35
C LEU A 129 16.90 -6.33 -4.71
N LEU A 130 16.89 -5.02 -4.90
CA LEU A 130 18.11 -4.28 -5.18
C LEU A 130 19.09 -4.47 -4.00
N PRO A 131 20.36 -4.87 -4.24
CA PRO A 131 21.32 -5.11 -3.18
C PRO A 131 21.50 -3.90 -2.25
N GLY A 132 21.64 -4.14 -0.96
CA GLY A 132 21.79 -3.08 0.05
C GLY A 132 20.52 -2.27 0.33
N THR A 133 19.39 -2.61 -0.30
CA THR A 133 18.10 -1.96 -0.05
C THR A 133 17.18 -2.84 0.79
N ARG A 134 16.30 -2.19 1.57
CA ARG A 134 15.24 -2.84 2.35
C ARG A 134 13.86 -2.41 1.85
N PRO A 135 12.91 -3.33 1.66
CA PRO A 135 11.55 -2.93 1.30
C PRO A 135 10.98 -1.94 2.32
N PHE A 136 10.41 -0.84 1.82
CA PHE A 136 9.86 0.22 2.67
C PHE A 136 8.48 -0.22 3.16
N PRO A 137 8.24 -0.35 4.48
CA PRO A 137 6.92 -0.73 5.00
C PRO A 137 5.86 0.27 4.55
N ALA A 138 4.78 -0.19 3.92
CA ALA A 138 3.75 0.69 3.35
C ALA A 138 2.37 0.05 3.47
N PRO A 139 1.83 -0.13 4.69
CA PRO A 139 0.48 -0.67 4.87
C PRO A 139 -0.62 0.19 4.26
N ASP A 140 -0.36 1.50 4.14
CA ASP A 140 -1.26 2.46 3.54
C ASP A 140 -0.45 3.48 2.74
N LEU A 141 -0.75 3.58 1.45
CA LEU A 141 -0.08 4.52 0.55
C LEU A 141 -0.51 5.98 0.77
N SER A 142 -1.64 6.20 1.43
CA SER A 142 -2.16 7.53 1.81
C SER A 142 -1.64 8.01 3.16
N ALA A 143 -1.00 7.13 3.94
CA ALA A 143 -0.37 7.51 5.19
C ALA A 143 0.75 8.53 4.95
N PRO A 144 0.95 9.50 5.87
CA PRO A 144 2.06 10.41 5.80
C PRO A 144 3.37 9.66 6.08
N VAL A 145 4.43 10.05 5.37
CA VAL A 145 5.79 9.64 5.65
C VAL A 145 6.35 10.53 6.75
N GLY A 146 6.88 9.92 7.79
CA GLY A 146 7.69 10.60 8.80
C GLY A 146 9.17 10.36 8.55
N GLY A 147 10.02 11.32 8.89
CA GLY A 147 11.48 11.17 8.77
C GLY A 147 12.18 12.52 8.67
N ALA A 148 13.47 12.53 8.96
CA ALA A 148 14.29 13.72 8.80
C ALA A 148 14.36 14.12 7.31
N GLY A 149 14.12 15.41 7.02
CA GLY A 149 14.18 15.94 5.65
C GLY A 149 12.99 15.58 4.76
N VAL A 150 11.94 14.93 5.29
CA VAL A 150 10.69 14.68 4.57
C VAL A 150 9.70 15.81 4.88
N PRO A 151 9.09 16.46 3.86
CA PRO A 151 8.05 17.45 4.09
C PRO A 151 6.86 16.90 4.88
N ALA A 152 6.34 17.71 5.80
CA ALA A 152 5.15 17.36 6.55
C ALA A 152 3.96 17.09 5.61
N GLY A 153 3.19 16.05 5.89
CA GLY A 153 2.01 15.67 5.11
C GLY A 153 2.30 14.99 3.77
N LEU A 154 3.56 14.76 3.40
CA LEU A 154 3.89 13.99 2.19
C LEU A 154 3.46 12.53 2.38
N THR A 155 2.60 12.03 1.50
CA THR A 155 2.13 10.64 1.57
C THR A 155 3.18 9.67 1.04
N VAL A 156 3.12 8.40 1.45
CA VAL A 156 4.01 7.33 0.93
C VAL A 156 3.95 7.27 -0.59
N ALA A 157 2.75 7.37 -1.17
CA ALA A 157 2.55 7.40 -2.62
C ALA A 157 3.17 8.62 -3.32
N ALA A 158 3.16 9.79 -2.68
CA ALA A 158 3.78 10.99 -3.23
C ALA A 158 5.31 10.91 -3.14
N TYR A 159 5.81 10.50 -1.97
CA TYR A 159 7.23 10.29 -1.71
C TYR A 159 7.90 9.39 -2.75
N TRP A 160 7.36 8.20 -3.00
CA TRP A 160 7.94 7.26 -3.97
C TRP A 160 7.77 7.71 -5.42
N ARG A 161 6.72 8.47 -5.74
CA ARG A 161 6.57 9.08 -7.07
C ARG A 161 7.63 10.14 -7.33
N ASP A 162 7.92 10.96 -6.32
CA ASP A 162 8.96 12.00 -6.42
C ASP A 162 10.36 11.39 -6.48
N ALA A 163 10.61 10.33 -5.70
CA ALA A 163 11.85 9.56 -5.76
C ALA A 163 12.10 9.00 -7.17
N VAL A 164 11.10 8.37 -7.78
CA VAL A 164 11.18 7.85 -9.16
C VAL A 164 11.35 8.97 -10.19
N ALA A 165 10.63 10.08 -10.03
CA ALA A 165 10.72 11.22 -10.94
C ALA A 165 12.05 12.01 -10.80
N GLY A 166 12.90 11.66 -9.83
CA GLY A 166 14.11 12.42 -9.53
C GLY A 166 13.81 13.85 -9.09
N ARG A 167 12.67 14.10 -8.43
CA ARG A 167 12.34 15.42 -7.87
C ARG A 167 12.81 15.49 -6.43
N SER A 168 13.43 16.61 -6.04
CA SER A 168 13.76 16.84 -4.63
C SER A 168 12.49 17.10 -3.84
N THR A 169 12.29 16.30 -2.78
CA THR A 169 11.31 16.59 -1.73
C THR A 169 11.87 17.57 -0.70
N ALA A 170 13.10 18.06 -0.85
CA ALA A 170 13.66 19.05 0.07
C ALA A 170 12.74 20.28 0.10
N ALA A 171 12.29 20.66 1.30
CA ALA A 171 11.56 21.89 1.48
C ALA A 171 12.38 23.02 0.85
N ARG A 172 11.79 23.72 -0.12
CA ARG A 172 12.36 24.97 -0.62
C ARG A 172 12.42 25.89 0.58
N ALA A 173 13.60 26.07 1.17
CA ALA A 173 13.78 27.11 2.16
C ALA A 173 13.32 28.43 1.52
N PRO A 174 12.46 29.23 2.19
CA PRO A 174 12.21 30.59 1.72
C PRO A 174 13.57 31.31 1.71
N GLY A 175 13.85 31.99 0.60
CA GLY A 175 15.18 32.49 0.28
C GLY A 175 15.82 33.30 1.41
N SER A 176 17.12 33.04 1.60
CA SER A 176 18.05 33.95 2.26
C SER A 176 18.58 34.94 1.24
#